data_AF-A0A7L1MVN3-F1
#
_entry.id   AF-A0A7L1MVN3-F1
#
_cell.length_a   1.000
_cell.length_b   1.000
_cell.length_c   1.000
_cell.angle_alpha   90.00
_cell.angle_beta   90.00
_cell.angle_gamma   90.00
#
_symmetry.space_group_name_H-M   'P 1'
#
loop_
_entity.id
_entity.type
_entity.pdbx_description
1 polymer ?
#
loop_
_entity_poly.entity_id
_entity_poly.type
_entity_poly.pdbx_seq_one_letter_code
_entity_poly.pdbx_strand_id
1 'polypeptide(L)' 'SQLPDPAIEDQGKDYIRPILNKYAAVCVRCPGYGTRTNTVILVDSEGWVTFTERNMINADINQWKTSTYEFKLHS' A
#
# COMPACT_ATOMS: atom_id res chain seq x y z
N SER A 1 -6.64 9.78 11.66
CA SER A 1 -6.70 10.59 10.44
C SER A 1 -8.14 10.54 9.95
N GLN A 2 -8.80 11.69 9.88
CA GLN A 2 -10.17 11.77 9.39
C GLN A 2 -10.13 11.65 7.86
N LEU A 3 -10.90 10.72 7.32
CA LEU A 3 -11.19 10.67 5.90
C LEU A 3 -12.54 11.36 5.66
N PRO A 4 -12.67 12.15 4.59
CA PRO A 4 -11.63 12.45 3.60
C PRO A 4 -10.63 13.52 4.05
N ASP A 5 -9.48 13.57 3.37
CA ASP A 5 -8.44 14.57 3.58
C ASP A 5 -8.99 15.99 3.31
N PRO A 6 -8.82 16.95 4.24
CA PRO A 6 -9.26 18.34 4.06
C PRO A 6 -8.74 19.00 2.77
N ALA A 7 -7.55 18.61 2.29
CA ALA A 7 -6.97 19.13 1.05
C ALA A 7 -7.75 18.67 -0.20
N ILE A 8 -8.34 17.47 -0.14
CA ILE A 8 -9.17 16.92 -1.23
C ILE A 8 -10.54 17.64 -1.25
N GLU A 9 -11.09 17.99 -0.09
CA GLU A 9 -12.33 18.75 -0.02
C GLU A 9 -12.17 20.19 -0.56
N ASP A 10 -11.03 20.83 -0.27
CA ASP A 10 -10.79 22.22 -0.69
C ASP A 10 -10.57 22.37 -2.20
N GLN A 11 -9.92 21.39 -2.84
CA GLN A 11 -9.75 21.37 -4.31
C GLN A 11 -11.05 21.06 -5.07
N GLY A 12 -11.98 20.35 -4.44
CA GLY A 12 -13.14 19.74 -5.11
C GLY A 12 -14.48 20.44 -4.94
N LYS A 13 -14.48 21.66 -4.38
CA LYS A 13 -15.61 22.38 -3.75
C LYS A 13 -17.00 22.12 -4.32
N ASP A 14 -17.20 22.12 -5.64
CA ASP A 14 -18.54 22.01 -6.24
C ASP A 14 -18.90 20.63 -6.81
N TYR A 15 -17.92 19.74 -7.08
CA TYR A 15 -18.16 18.45 -7.76
C TYR A 15 -17.82 17.21 -6.93
N ILE A 16 -17.00 17.36 -5.89
CA ILE A 16 -16.33 16.21 -5.29
C ILE A 16 -17.10 15.66 -4.07
N ARG A 17 -18.02 16.43 -3.46
CA ARG A 17 -18.81 15.96 -2.30
C ARG A 17 -19.63 14.68 -2.56
N PRO A 18 -20.39 14.54 -3.67
CA PRO A 18 -21.13 13.30 -3.94
C PRO A 18 -20.22 12.14 -4.36
N ILE A 19 -19.00 12.46 -4.79
CA ILE A 19 -18.04 11.53 -5.39
C ILE A 19 -17.05 10.99 -4.34
N LEU A 20 -16.72 11.77 -3.31
CA LEU A 20 -15.84 11.40 -2.21
C LEU A 20 -16.25 10.09 -1.53
N ASN A 21 -17.54 9.92 -1.26
CA ASN A 21 -18.06 8.67 -0.70
C ASN A 21 -17.91 7.47 -1.65
N LYS A 22 -17.85 7.68 -2.97
CA LYS A 22 -17.65 6.60 -3.96
C LYS A 22 -16.18 6.21 -4.13
N TYR A 23 -15.24 7.14 -3.90
CA TYR A 23 -13.80 6.89 -3.99
C TYR A 23 -13.13 6.70 -2.63
N ALA A 24 -13.86 6.84 -1.53
CA ALA A 24 -13.37 6.46 -0.22
C ALA A 24 -13.04 4.96 -0.23
N ALA A 25 -11.75 4.65 -0.14
CA ALA A 25 -11.28 3.28 -0.04
C ALA A 25 -11.96 2.61 1.17
N VAL A 26 -12.71 1.53 0.91
CA VAL A 26 -13.39 0.78 1.98
C VAL A 26 -12.31 0.04 2.78
N CYS A 27 -12.09 0.49 4.01
CA CYS A 27 -11.25 -0.24 4.96
C CYS A 27 -12.04 -1.44 5.50
N VAL A 28 -11.87 -2.60 4.86
CA VAL A 28 -12.45 -3.85 5.34
C VAL A 28 -11.69 -4.31 6.58
N ARG A 29 -12.36 -4.28 7.74
CA ARG A 29 -11.85 -4.79 9.01
C ARG A 29 -12.49 -6.13 9.30
N CYS A 30 -11.92 -7.21 8.76
CA CYS A 30 -12.35 -8.58 9.02
C CYS A 30 -11.19 -9.34 9.70
N PRO A 31 -11.44 -10.18 10.72
CA PRO A 31 -10.41 -11.05 11.28
C PRO A 31 -9.75 -11.88 10.17
N GLY A 32 -8.43 -11.75 10.00
CA GLY A 32 -7.66 -12.43 8.95
C GLY A 32 -7.67 -11.74 7.58
N TYR A 33 -8.35 -10.60 7.41
CA TYR A 33 -8.29 -9.82 6.17
C TYR A 33 -7.15 -8.79 6.20
N GLY A 34 -6.33 -8.82 5.14
CA GLY A 34 -5.15 -7.97 4.98
C GLY A 34 -3.91 -8.56 5.62
N THR A 35 -2.76 -8.39 4.95
CA THR A 35 -1.44 -8.66 5.53
C THR A 35 -0.77 -7.31 5.80
N ARG A 36 -0.10 -7.17 6.95
CA ARG A 36 0.79 -6.02 7.14
C ARG A 36 2.11 -6.35 6.45
N THR A 37 2.26 -5.83 5.24
CA THR A 37 3.43 -6.05 4.39
C THR A 37 4.12 -4.72 4.09
N ASN A 38 5.43 -4.65 4.28
CA ASN A 38 6.25 -3.55 3.79
C ASN A 38 7.07 -4.05 2.60
N THR A 39 7.00 -3.35 1.48
CA THR A 39 7.72 -3.72 0.25
C THR A 39 8.66 -2.58 -0.15
N VAL A 40 9.90 -2.93 -0.47
CA VAL A 40 10.91 -2.04 -1.05
C VAL A 40 11.34 -2.65 -2.37
N ILE A 41 11.31 -1.84 -3.44
CA ILE A 41 11.78 -2.23 -4.77
C ILE A 41 12.86 -1.23 -5.16
N LEU A 42 14.07 -1.73 -5.39
CA LEU A 42 15.17 -0.97 -5.97
C LEU A 42 15.34 -1.43 -7.42
N VAL A 43 15.34 -0.49 -8.35
CA VAL A 43 15.61 -0.76 -9.77
C VAL A 43 16.75 0.15 -10.18
N ASP A 44 17.84 -0.43 -10.71
CA ASP A 44 18.97 0.34 -11.20
C ASP A 44 18.83 0.71 -12.68
N SER A 45 19.82 1.45 -13.21
CA SER A 45 19.84 1.89 -14.61
C SER A 45 20.00 0.76 -15.62
N GLU A 46 20.42 -0.44 -15.20
CA GLU A 46 20.57 -1.62 -16.05
C GLU A 46 19.34 -2.55 -15.98
N GLY A 47 18.32 -2.17 -15.21
CA GLY A 47 17.11 -2.96 -15.02
C GLY A 47 17.29 -4.13 -14.07
N TRP A 48 18.34 -4.15 -13.24
CA TRP A 48 18.41 -5.07 -12.10
C TRP A 48 17.45 -4.62 -11.01
N VAL A 49 16.70 -5.58 -10.49
CA VAL A 49 15.69 -5.37 -9.45
C VAL A 49 16.11 -6.10 -8.19
N THR A 50 16.13 -5.38 -7.07
CA THR A 50 16.10 -5.95 -5.73
C THR A 50 14.72 -5.70 -5.14
N PHE A 51 13.93 -6.76 -5.05
CA PHE A 51 12.60 -6.75 -4.43
C PHE A 51 12.71 -7.35 -3.03
N THR A 52 12.46 -6.54 -1.99
CA THR A 52 12.43 -6.98 -0.61
C THR A 52 11.04 -6.77 -0.03
N GLU A 53 10.46 -7.84 0.51
CA GLU A 53 9.21 -7.78 1.25
C GLU A 53 9.40 -8.22 2.70
N ARG A 54 8.71 -7.54 3.61
CA ARG A 54 8.64 -7.88 5.03
C ARG A 54 7.17 -8.06 5.42
N ASN A 55 6.78 -9.32 5.59
CA ASN A 55 5.42 -9.75 5.88
C ASN A 55 5.24 -10.07 7.37
N MET A 56 4.16 -9.57 7.99
CA MET A 56 3.75 -9.97 9.34
C MET A 56 3.12 -11.37 9.31
N ILE A 57 3.55 -12.25 10.20
CA ILE A 57 3.05 -13.63 10.28
C ILE A 57 1.88 -13.68 11.26
N ASN A 58 0.75 -14.27 10.84
CA ASN A 58 -0.42 -14.52 11.71
C ASN A 58 -0.92 -13.30 12.50
N ALA A 59 -0.74 -12.09 11.95
CA ALA A 59 -1.05 -10.82 12.60
C ALA A 59 -0.33 -10.58 13.96
N ASP A 60 0.77 -11.28 14.22
CA ASP A 60 1.62 -11.04 15.40
C ASP A 60 2.66 -9.95 15.10
N ILE A 61 2.56 -8.82 15.81
CA ILE A 61 3.46 -7.67 15.63
C ILE A 61 4.92 -7.96 15.93
N ASN A 62 5.22 -9.07 16.62
CA ASN A 62 6.57 -9.50 16.94
C ASN A 62 7.14 -10.49 15.91
N GLN A 63 6.30 -11.07 15.04
CA GLN A 63 6.72 -12.07 14.07
C GLN A 63 6.67 -11.50 12.65
N TRP A 64 7.85 -11.44 12.03
CA TRP A 64 8.03 -10.93 10.67
C TRP A 64 8.87 -11.90 9.87
N LYS A 65 8.47 -12.13 8.61
CA LYS A 65 9.29 -12.81 7.62
C LYS A 65 9.76 -11.79 6.59
N THR A 66 11.07 -11.72 6.38
CA THR A 66 11.68 -10.95 5.29
C THR A 66 12.05 -11.89 4.17
N SER A 67 11.80 -11.50 2.93
CA SER A 67 12.22 -12.23 1.74
C SER A 67 12.75 -11.23 0.71
N THR A 68 13.88 -11.57 0.09
CA THR A 68 14.54 -10.74 -0.92
C THR A 68 14.70 -11.55 -2.18
N TYR A 69 14.38 -10.92 -3.30
CA TYR A 69 14.40 -11.51 -4.63
C TYR A 69 15.18 -10.57 -5.54
N GLU A 70 16.08 -11.15 -6.32
CA GLU A 70 16.91 -10.43 -7.26
C GLU A 70 16.67 -10.98 -8.65
N PHE A 71 16.31 -10.11 -9.59
CA PHE A 71 16.06 -10.49 -10.97
C PHE A 71 16.33 -9.33 -11.92
N LYS A 72 16.52 -9.63 -13.20
CA LYS A 72 16.67 -8.62 -14.25
C LYS A 72 15.37 -8.49 -15.02
N LEU A 73 14.94 -7.27 -15.28
CA LEU A 73 13.81 -7.03 -16.18
C LEU A 73 14.22 -7.44 -17.60
N HIS A 74 13.43 -8.33 -18.20
CA HIS A 74 13.57 -8.65 -19.63
C HIS A 74 12.81 -7.60 -20.45
N SER A 75 13.47 -7.10 -21.48
CA SER A 75 12.88 -6.24 -22.52
C SER A 75 12.05 -7.04 -23.51
#